data_AF-A0A560L4S5-F1
#
_entry.id   AF-A0A560L4S5-F1
#
_cell.length_a   1.000
_cell.length_b   1.000
_cell.length_c   1.000
_cell.angle_alpha   90.00
_cell.angle_beta   90.00
_cell.angle_gamma   90.00
#
_symmetry.space_group_name_H-M   'P 1'
#
loop_
_entity.id
_entity.type
_entity.pdbx_description
1 polymer ?
#
loop_
_entity_poly.entity_id
_entity_poly.type
_entity_poly.pdbx_seq_one_letter_code
_entity_poly.pdbx_strand_id
1 'polypeptide(L)' 'MPVDEIEYQGYRLTIVEQRGGGYLVEITPLAGGPTIRTQTFQSTQEAIARAKATVAKHPVTR' A
#
# COMPACT_ATOMS: atom_id res chain seq x y z
N MET A 1 -8.66 9.31 -5.82
CA MET A 1 -7.42 10.12 -5.89
C MET A 1 -6.49 9.62 -4.80
N PRO A 2 -5.16 9.64 -4.98
CA PRO A 2 -4.26 9.35 -3.86
C PRO A 2 -4.49 10.41 -2.79
N VAL A 3 -4.71 9.96 -1.56
CA VAL A 3 -4.99 10.85 -0.42
C VAL A 3 -3.77 11.05 0.45
N ASP A 4 -2.83 10.10 0.43
CA ASP A 4 -1.57 10.17 1.16
C ASP A 4 -0.56 9.14 0.61
N GLU A 5 0.73 9.37 0.84
CA GLU A 5 1.83 8.50 0.42
C GLU A 5 2.86 8.30 1.54
N ILE A 6 3.26 7.04 1.76
CA ILE A 6 4.17 6.67 2.84
C ILE A 6 5.30 5.79 2.29
N GLU A 7 6.55 6.16 2.53
CA GLU A 7 7.68 5.28 2.25
C GLU A 7 7.93 4.31 3.43
N TYR A 8 8.05 3.02 3.13
CA TYR A 8 8.24 1.98 4.14
C TYR A 8 9.07 0.81 3.59
N GLN A 9 10.20 0.52 4.25
CA GLN A 9 11.09 -0.62 3.95
C GLN A 9 11.42 -0.81 2.45
N GLY A 10 11.70 0.28 1.73
CA GLY A 10 12.01 0.21 0.30
C GLY A 10 10.79 0.13 -0.62
N TYR A 11 9.59 0.38 -0.11
CA TYR A 11 8.36 0.51 -0.87
C TYR A 11 7.74 1.89 -0.68
N ARG A 12 7.01 2.35 -1.69
CA ARG A 12 6.04 3.44 -1.58
C ARG A 12 4.65 2.84 -1.40
N LEU A 13 3.97 3.27 -0.35
CA LEU A 13 2.59 2.92 -0.03
C LEU A 13 1.71 4.13 -0.40
N THR A 14 1.01 4.06 -1.52
CA THR A 14 0.09 5.11 -1.97
C THR A 14 -1.32 4.75 -1.53
N ILE A 15 -1.93 5.57 -0.68
CA ILE A 15 -3.29 5.34 -0.16
C ILE A 15 -4.27 5.93 -1.16
N VAL A 16 -5.19 5.10 -1.64
CA VAL A 16 -6.17 5.47 -2.66
C VAL A 16 -7.58 5.32 -2.12
N GLU A 17 -8.29 6.44 -2.02
CA GLU A 17 -9.73 6.45 -1.72
C GLU A 17 -10.54 5.98 -2.93
N GLN A 18 -11.48 5.05 -2.69
CA GLN A 18 -12.33 4.46 -3.72
C GLN A 18 -13.63 5.25 -3.92
N ARG A 19 -14.10 5.32 -5.17
CA ARG A 19 -15.42 5.85 -5.51
C ARG A 19 -16.48 4.84 -5.05
N GLY A 20 -17.12 5.14 -3.90
CA GLY A 20 -17.99 4.20 -3.18
C GLY A 20 -17.63 4.06 -1.70
N GLY A 21 -16.53 4.69 -1.26
CA GLY A 21 -16.05 4.66 0.10
C GLY A 21 -14.98 3.60 0.34
N GLY A 22 -14.17 3.83 1.38
CA GLY A 22 -13.07 2.97 1.74
C GLY A 22 -11.76 3.30 1.02
N TYR A 23 -10.71 2.61 1.46
CA TYR A 23 -9.32 2.88 1.15
C TYR A 23 -8.61 1.59 0.80
N LEU A 24 -7.75 1.65 -0.20
CA LEU A 24 -6.77 0.61 -0.46
C LEU A 24 -5.39 1.24 -0.56
N VAL A 25 -4.37 0.39 -0.54
CA VAL A 25 -2.99 0.82 -0.68
C VAL A 25 -2.38 0.17 -1.90
N GLU A 26 -1.73 0.97 -2.72
CA GLU A 26 -0.84 0.55 -3.79
C GLU A 26 0.59 0.51 -3.25
N ILE A 27 1.21 -0.65 -3.31
CA ILE A 27 2.54 -0.96 -2.76
C ILE A 27 3.50 -1.05 -3.94
N THR A 28 4.32 -0.03 -4.14
CA THR A 28 5.27 0.05 -5.25
C THR A 28 6.69 -0.13 -4.74
N PRO A 29 7.44 -1.15 -5.18
CA PRO A 29 8.86 -1.29 -4.82
C PRO A 29 9.69 -0.13 -5.37
N LEU A 30 10.49 0.52 -4.53
CA LEU A 30 11.37 1.62 -4.96
C LEU A 30 12.55 1.12 -5.82
N ALA A 31 12.92 -0.16 -5.69
CA ALA A 31 13.95 -0.80 -6.51
C ALA A 31 13.46 -1.13 -7.95
N GLY A 32 12.20 -0.81 -8.27
CA GLY A 32 11.54 -1.25 -9.49
C GLY A 32 10.89 -2.62 -9.32
N GLY A 33 9.76 -2.83 -10.00
CA GLY A 33 8.98 -4.06 -9.89
C GLY A 33 7.47 -3.80 -10.01
N PRO A 34 6.65 -4.87 -9.94
CA PRO A 34 5.22 -4.74 -10.03
C PRO A 34 4.64 -4.05 -8.78
N THR A 35 3.73 -3.11 -8.99
CA THR A 35 2.92 -2.53 -7.92
C THR A 35 1.87 -3.55 -7.47
N ILE A 36 1.83 -3.82 -6.17
CA ILE A 36 0.83 -4.71 -5.55
C ILE A 36 -0.29 -3.84 -4.98
N ARG A 37 -1.53 -4.19 -5.26
CA ARG A 37 -2.69 -3.46 -4.72
C ARG A 37 -3.38 -4.29 -3.66
N THR A 38 -3.63 -3.70 -2.49
CA THR A 38 -4.45 -4.36 -1.47
C THR A 38 -5.93 -4.35 -1.85
N GLN A 39 -6.72 -5.19 -1.19
CA GLN A 39 -8.17 -5.02 -1.17
C GLN A 39 -8.57 -3.68 -0.54
N THR A 40 -9.83 -3.29 -0.74
CA THR A 40 -10.44 -2.11 -0.10
C THR A 40 -10.79 -2.41 1.35
N PHE A 41 -10.47 -1.48 2.24
CA PHE A 41 -10.78 -1.48 3.67
C PHE A 41 -11.60 -0.25 4.03
N GLN A 42 -12.33 -0.28 5.13
CA GLN A 42 -13.17 0.84 5.55
C GLN A 42 -12.36 1.97 6.21
N SER A 43 -11.16 1.67 6.72
CA SER A 43 -10.28 2.63 7.39
C SER A 43 -8.91 2.70 6.73
N THR A 44 -8.40 3.93 6.59
CA THR A 44 -7.04 4.21 6.12
C THR A 44 -5.99 3.52 6.99
N GLN A 45 -6.15 3.54 8.31
CA GLN A 45 -5.21 2.88 9.23
C GLN A 45 -5.15 1.36 9.01
N GLU A 46 -6.31 0.73 8.78
CA GLU A 46 -6.35 -0.70 8.49
C GLU A 46 -5.68 -1.00 7.15
N ALA A 47 -5.98 -0.20 6.12
CA ALA A 47 -5.37 -0.35 4.79
C ALA A 47 -3.83 -0.27 4.86
N ILE A 48 -3.30 0.70 5.60
CA ILE A 48 -1.85 0.86 5.83
C ILE A 48 -1.28 -0.34 6.61
N ALA A 49 -1.93 -0.76 7.70
CA ALA A 49 -1.45 -1.88 8.50
C ALA A 49 -1.38 -3.18 7.68
N ARG A 50 -2.39 -3.42 6.84
CA ARG A 50 -2.43 -4.56 5.93
C ARG A 50 -1.35 -4.46 4.85
N ALA A 51 -1.13 -3.28 4.28
CA ALA A 51 -0.06 -3.06 3.32
C ALA A 51 1.33 -3.34 3.90
N LYS A 52 1.61 -2.85 5.11
CA LYS A 52 2.87 -3.13 5.83
C LYS A 52 3.03 -4.61 6.13
N ALA A 53 1.96 -5.31 6.49
CA ALA A 53 1.99 -6.76 6.69
C ALA A 53 2.27 -7.53 5.39
N THR A 54 1.76 -7.07 4.25
CA THR A 54 2.06 -7.64 2.93
C THR A 54 3.54 -7.46 2.58
N VAL A 55 4.10 -6.26 2.81
CA VAL A 55 5.53 -5.99 2.63
C VAL A 55 6.38 -6.91 3.51
N ALA A 56 6.02 -7.09 4.78
CA ALA A 56 6.76 -7.96 5.69
C ALA A 56 6.78 -9.44 5.25
N LYS A 57 5.74 -9.91 4.54
CA LYS A 57 5.67 -11.27 3.98
C LYS A 57 6.46 -11.42 2.67
N HIS A 58 6.63 -10.33 1.93
CA HIS A 58 7.28 -10.32 0.62
C HIS A 58 8.36 -9.25 0.57
N PRO A 59 9.41 -9.33 1.41
CA PRO A 59 10.46 -8.31 1.41
C PRO A 59 11.17 -8.28 0.06
N VAL A 60 11.51 -7.08 -0.45
CA VAL A 60 12.36 -6.95 -1.63
C VAL A 60 13.69 -7.58 -1.24
N THR A 61 14.00 -8.74 -1.81
CA THR A 61 15.31 -9.35 -1.61
C THR A 61 16.27 -8.49 -2.41
N ARG A 62 17.07 -7.70 -1.69
CA ARG A 62 18.09 -6.82 -2.26
C ARG A 62 19.24 -7.63 -2.83
#